data_AF-A0A3B8MVX8-F1
#
_entry.id   AF-A0A3B8MVX8-F1
#
_cell.length_a   1.000
_cell.length_b   1.000
_cell.length_c   1.000
_cell.angle_alpha   90.00
_cell.angle_beta   90.00
_cell.angle_gamma   90.00
#
_symmetry.space_group_name_H-M   'P 1'
#
loop_
_entity.id
_entity.type
_entity.pdbx_description
1 polymer ?
#
loop_
_entity_poly.entity_id
_entity_poly.type
_entity_poly.pdbx_seq_one_letter_code
_entity_poly.pdbx_strand_id
1 'polypeptide(L)'
;MSGCSSKTASGGYKDGTYKAEQPDFDDHGWKGQIEVTVKDGKIASVTYNEVNKDGQLKRDDQQYAENMKAKVNITPKEAYEKLEQQLVEKQDPAKVDAVTGATHTSETFKELATEALKNAK
;
A
#
# COMPACT_ATOMS: atom_id res chain seq x y z
N MET A 1 -27.44 31.79 -8.13
CA MET A 1 -26.52 31.14 -9.09
C MET A 1 -25.76 30.06 -8.35
N SER A 2 -25.68 28.87 -8.95
CA SER A 2 -24.84 27.73 -8.55
C SER A 2 -25.21 27.11 -7.18
N GLY A 3 -26.03 26.06 -7.13
CA GLY A 3 -25.78 24.81 -7.85
C GLY A 3 -24.61 24.05 -7.22
N CYS A 4 -24.65 23.83 -5.90
CA CYS A 4 -23.89 22.72 -5.31
C CYS A 4 -24.57 21.42 -5.75
N SER A 5 -24.33 21.03 -7.00
CA SER A 5 -24.31 19.62 -7.36
C SER A 5 -23.25 19.00 -6.46
N SER A 6 -23.66 18.48 -5.31
CA SER A 6 -22.99 17.37 -4.66
C SER A 6 -23.04 16.22 -5.66
N LYS A 7 -22.11 16.29 -6.61
CA LYS A 7 -21.77 15.25 -7.57
C LYS A 7 -21.49 14.06 -6.70
N THR A 8 -22.47 13.16 -6.60
CA THR A 8 -22.36 11.86 -5.97
C THR A 8 -20.99 11.31 -6.33
N ALA A 9 -20.08 11.32 -5.36
CA ALA A 9 -18.74 10.81 -5.54
C ALA A 9 -18.91 9.38 -6.02
N SER A 10 -18.61 9.14 -7.29
CA SER A 10 -18.74 7.82 -7.91
C SER A 10 -17.56 6.93 -7.51
N GLY A 11 -17.11 7.08 -6.27
CA GLY A 11 -16.10 6.28 -5.59
C GLY A 11 -16.62 6.03 -4.18
N GLY A 12 -16.69 4.76 -3.79
CA GLY A 12 -17.39 4.32 -2.59
C GLY A 12 -16.70 4.67 -1.27
N TYR A 13 -15.74 5.61 -1.27
CA TYR A 13 -14.97 5.98 -0.10
C TYR A 13 -15.21 7.44 0.30
N LYS A 14 -15.02 7.74 1.58
CA LYS A 14 -14.99 9.08 2.17
C LYS A 14 -13.59 9.66 1.99
N ASP A 15 -13.53 10.92 1.59
CA ASP A 15 -12.26 11.63 1.45
C ASP A 15 -11.51 11.72 2.78
N GLY A 16 -10.19 11.57 2.72
CA GLY A 16 -9.34 11.56 3.91
C GLY A 16 -8.04 10.78 3.70
N THR A 17 -7.23 10.73 4.75
CA THR A 17 -6.01 9.91 4.78
C THR A 17 -6.19 8.82 5.84
N TYR A 18 -6.04 7.57 5.42
CA TYR A 18 -6.25 6.38 6.22
C TYR A 18 -4.94 5.61 6.34
N LYS A 19 -4.67 5.09 7.53
CA LYS A 19 -3.42 4.39 7.83
C LYS A 19 -3.71 3.04 8.48
N ALA A 20 -2.86 2.08 8.21
CA ALA A 20 -2.81 0.81 8.92
C ALA A 20 -1.36 0.33 9.00
N GLU A 21 -1.02 -0.39 10.06
CA GLU A 21 0.29 -1.00 10.25
C GLU A 21 0.14 -2.37 10.90
N GLN A 22 1.11 -3.25 10.67
CA GLN A 22 1.17 -4.52 11.38
C GLN A 22 1.48 -4.26 12.87
N PRO A 23 0.82 -4.99 13.79
CA PRO A 23 1.01 -4.80 15.22
C PRO A 23 2.42 -5.21 15.68
N ASP A 24 3.00 -6.21 15.02
CA ASP A 24 4.26 -6.83 15.37
C ASP A 24 5.22 -6.82 14.19
N PHE A 25 6.52 -6.89 14.49
CA PHE A 25 7.55 -7.15 13.48
C PHE A 25 7.53 -8.64 13.09
N ASP A 26 7.76 -8.92 11.81
CA ASP A 26 7.93 -10.27 11.28
C ASP A 26 9.23 -10.94 11.80
N ASP A 27 9.41 -12.21 11.43
CA ASP A 27 10.60 -12.99 11.78
C ASP A 27 11.91 -12.39 11.25
N HIS A 28 11.83 -11.49 10.27
CA HIS A 28 12.95 -10.77 9.67
C HIS A 28 13.15 -9.37 10.29
N GLY A 29 12.34 -8.99 11.28
CA GLY A 29 12.43 -7.72 12.00
C GLY A 29 11.81 -6.54 11.25
N TRP A 30 10.92 -6.78 10.28
CA TRP A 30 10.21 -5.76 9.51
C TRP A 30 8.73 -5.73 9.85
N LYS A 31 8.11 -4.56 9.84
CA LYS A 31 6.66 -4.40 9.91
C LYS A 31 6.15 -3.57 8.74
N GLY A 32 5.07 -4.00 8.13
CA GLY A 32 4.37 -3.26 7.08
C GLY A 32 3.56 -2.10 7.65
N GLN A 33 3.58 -0.98 6.95
CA GLN A 33 2.75 0.19 7.18
C GLN A 33 2.24 0.73 5.85
N ILE A 34 0.97 1.12 5.81
CA ILE A 34 0.35 1.70 4.63
C ILE A 34 -0.35 3.01 4.97
N GLU A 35 -0.27 3.96 4.06
CA GLU A 35 -1.05 5.20 4.05
C GLU A 35 -1.81 5.28 2.73
N VAL A 36 -3.13 5.48 2.81
CA VAL A 36 -4.03 5.57 1.66
C VAL A 36 -4.75 6.91 1.72
N THR A 37 -4.59 7.73 0.70
CA THR A 37 -5.31 9.01 0.58
C THR A 37 -6.45 8.85 -0.42
N VAL A 38 -7.66 9.22 0.01
CA VAL A 38 -8.88 9.24 -0.78
C VAL A 38 -9.24 10.70 -1.09
N LYS A 39 -9.51 10.99 -2.37
CA LYS A 39 -10.01 12.29 -2.86
C LYS A 39 -11.11 12.06 -3.88
N ASP A 40 -12.16 12.87 -3.84
CA ASP A 40 -13.33 12.75 -4.73
C ASP A 40 -13.95 11.34 -4.70
N GLY A 41 -13.91 10.71 -3.52
CA GLY A 41 -14.36 9.36 -3.22
C GLY A 41 -13.50 8.23 -3.77
N LYS A 42 -12.35 8.53 -4.36
CA LYS A 42 -11.44 7.56 -4.99
C LYS A 42 -10.08 7.54 -4.31
N ILE A 43 -9.42 6.39 -4.34
CA ILE A 43 -8.03 6.26 -3.90
C ILE A 43 -7.16 7.10 -4.84
N ALA A 44 -6.56 8.15 -4.30
CA ALA A 44 -5.74 9.12 -5.03
C ALA A 44 -4.25 8.81 -4.92
N SER A 45 -3.80 8.33 -3.77
CA SER A 45 -2.42 7.88 -3.56
C SER A 45 -2.34 6.80 -2.49
N VAL A 46 -1.33 5.96 -2.63
CA VAL A 46 -1.01 4.90 -1.68
C VAL A 46 0.49 4.97 -1.43
N THR A 47 0.90 4.80 -0.18
CA THR A 47 2.30 4.67 0.19
C THR A 47 2.42 3.48 1.13
N TYR A 48 3.19 2.47 0.71
CA TYR A 48 3.48 1.29 1.48
C TYR A 48 4.97 1.25 1.82
N ASN A 49 5.26 0.94 3.08
CA ASN A 49 6.62 0.76 3.55
C ASN A 49 6.69 -0.45 4.46
N GLU A 50 7.83 -1.13 4.45
CA GLU A 50 8.22 -2.04 5.52
C GLU A 50 9.35 -1.37 6.30
N VAL A 51 9.17 -1.23 7.62
CA VAL A 51 10.10 -0.54 8.52
C VAL A 51 10.67 -1.51 9.54
N ASN A 52 11.97 -1.43 9.83
CA ASN A 52 12.60 -2.27 10.86
C ASN A 52 12.57 -1.61 12.25
N LYS A 53 13.07 -2.32 13.26
CA LYS A 53 13.14 -1.83 14.66
C LYS A 53 13.95 -0.56 14.83
N ASP A 54 14.89 -0.29 13.93
CA ASP A 54 15.74 0.91 13.91
C ASP A 54 15.11 2.08 13.12
N GLY A 55 13.91 1.89 12.57
CA GLY A 55 13.21 2.90 11.77
C GLY A 55 13.68 3.00 10.31
N GLN A 56 14.55 2.10 9.85
CA GLN A 56 14.99 2.06 8.46
C GLN A 56 13.90 1.47 7.57
N LEU A 57 13.76 2.02 6.36
CA LEU A 57 12.78 1.54 5.37
C LEU A 57 13.44 0.51 4.45
N LYS A 58 12.78 -0.64 4.27
CA LYS A 58 13.28 -1.75 3.45
C LYS A 58 13.46 -1.40 1.99
N ARG A 59 12.64 -0.46 1.47
CA ARG A 59 12.75 0.12 0.13
C ARG A 59 14.05 0.89 -0.09
N ASP A 60 14.66 1.39 0.98
CA ASP A 60 15.88 2.21 0.94
C ASP A 60 17.12 1.40 1.37
N ASP A 61 16.94 0.15 1.82
CA ASP A 61 18.03 -0.78 2.13
C ASP A 61 18.61 -1.37 0.83
N GLN A 62 19.76 -0.82 0.40
CA GLN A 62 20.44 -1.26 -0.82
C GLN A 62 20.89 -2.72 -0.74
N GLN A 63 21.39 -3.17 0.40
CA GLN A 63 21.88 -4.54 0.56
C GLN A 63 20.71 -5.53 0.46
N TYR A 64 19.57 -5.22 1.06
CA TYR A 64 18.36 -6.02 0.90
C TYR A 64 17.90 -6.04 -0.56
N ALA A 65 17.85 -4.88 -1.21
CA ALA A 65 17.45 -4.75 -2.60
C ALA A 65 18.34 -5.59 -3.55
N GLU A 66 19.66 -5.55 -3.39
CA GLU A 66 20.59 -6.36 -4.18
C GLU A 66 20.39 -7.86 -3.96
N ASN A 67 20.26 -8.29 -2.70
CA ASN A 67 20.04 -9.69 -2.35
C ASN A 67 18.71 -10.23 -2.88
N MET A 68 17.64 -9.43 -2.81
CA MET A 68 16.33 -9.80 -3.34
C MET A 68 16.36 -9.85 -4.86
N LYS A 69 16.92 -8.84 -5.51
CA LYS A 69 17.04 -8.79 -6.97
C LYS A 69 17.86 -9.94 -7.53
N ALA A 70 18.95 -10.34 -6.87
CA ALA A 70 19.76 -11.48 -7.29
C ALA A 70 18.99 -12.82 -7.23
N LYS A 71 18.04 -12.96 -6.31
CA LYS A 71 17.29 -14.21 -6.10
C LYS A 71 15.99 -14.29 -6.90
N VAL A 72 15.26 -13.19 -6.97
CA VAL A 72 13.89 -13.15 -7.50
C VAL A 72 13.67 -12.07 -8.55
N ASN A 73 14.75 -11.39 -8.99
CA ASN A 73 14.74 -10.39 -10.06
C ASN A 73 13.79 -9.20 -9.83
N ILE A 74 13.58 -8.82 -8.57
CA ILE A 74 12.84 -7.61 -8.18
C ILE A 74 13.38 -7.08 -6.86
N THR A 75 13.32 -5.76 -6.67
CA THR A 75 13.64 -5.09 -5.40
C THR A 75 12.38 -4.81 -4.58
N PRO A 76 12.50 -4.59 -3.25
CA PRO A 76 11.37 -4.18 -2.43
C PRO A 76 10.69 -2.92 -2.97
N LYS A 77 11.48 -1.91 -3.35
CA LYS A 77 10.99 -0.65 -3.94
C LYS A 77 10.14 -0.89 -5.18
N GLU A 78 10.64 -1.69 -6.14
CA GLU A 78 9.89 -2.00 -7.37
C GLU A 78 8.61 -2.78 -7.09
N ALA A 79 8.60 -3.67 -6.08
CA ALA A 79 7.39 -4.39 -5.69
C ALA A 79 6.35 -3.45 -5.07
N TYR A 80 6.78 -2.55 -4.17
CA TYR A 80 5.87 -1.60 -3.52
C TYR A 80 5.26 -0.63 -4.52
N GLU A 81 6.07 -0.04 -5.42
CA GLU A 81 5.57 0.88 -6.46
C GLU A 81 4.53 0.20 -7.37
N LYS A 82 4.73 -1.08 -7.73
CA LYS A 82 3.75 -1.85 -8.51
C LYS A 82 2.45 -2.10 -7.74
N LEU A 83 2.53 -2.41 -6.45
CA LEU A 83 1.35 -2.65 -5.62
C LEU A 83 0.55 -1.36 -5.38
N GLU A 84 1.25 -0.26 -5.09
CA GLU A 84 0.67 1.08 -4.94
C GLU A 84 -0.08 1.51 -6.20
N GLN A 85 0.56 1.38 -7.37
CA GLN A 85 -0.05 1.67 -8.67
C GLN A 85 -1.28 0.81 -8.90
N GLN A 86 -1.19 -0.50 -8.68
CA GLN A 86 -2.33 -1.39 -8.85
C GLN A 86 -3.51 -1.02 -7.94
N LEU A 87 -3.28 -0.61 -6.71
CA LEU A 87 -4.37 -0.21 -5.81
C LEU A 87 -5.03 1.09 -6.27
N VAL A 88 -4.24 2.06 -6.72
CA VAL A 88 -4.75 3.31 -7.31
C VAL A 88 -5.53 3.02 -8.60
N GLU A 89 -5.09 2.09 -9.44
CA GLU A 89 -5.80 1.75 -10.68
C GLU A 89 -7.08 0.94 -10.43
N LYS A 90 -7.01 -0.07 -9.57
CA LYS A 90 -8.09 -1.04 -9.35
C LYS A 90 -9.12 -0.56 -8.34
N GLN A 91 -8.78 0.43 -7.51
CA GLN A 91 -9.64 1.02 -6.47
C GLN A 91 -10.16 0.01 -5.43
N ASP A 92 -9.55 -1.17 -5.36
CA ASP A 92 -10.00 -2.30 -4.55
C ASP A 92 -8.79 -3.19 -4.18
N PRO A 93 -8.44 -3.28 -2.88
CA PRO A 93 -7.37 -4.14 -2.40
C PRO A 93 -7.51 -5.61 -2.82
N ALA A 94 -8.73 -6.14 -2.88
CA ALA A 94 -8.97 -7.54 -3.23
C ALA A 94 -8.61 -7.86 -4.69
N LYS A 95 -8.55 -6.84 -5.54
CA LYS A 95 -8.19 -6.98 -6.95
C LYS A 95 -6.70 -6.80 -7.22
N VAL A 96 -5.90 -6.38 -6.24
CA VAL A 96 -4.45 -6.21 -6.43
C VAL A 96 -3.80 -7.59 -6.65
N ASP A 97 -3.03 -7.72 -7.72
CA ASP A 97 -2.33 -8.96 -8.04
C ASP A 97 -1.05 -9.08 -7.22
N ALA A 98 -0.70 -10.31 -6.85
CA ALA A 98 0.58 -10.57 -6.23
C ALA A 98 1.73 -10.28 -7.20
N VAL A 99 2.78 -9.64 -6.70
CA VAL A 99 4.00 -9.38 -7.46
C VAL A 99 4.93 -10.59 -7.33
N THR A 100 5.31 -11.19 -8.46
CA THR A 100 6.25 -12.33 -8.49
C THR A 100 7.54 -11.97 -7.76
N GLY A 101 7.99 -12.86 -6.86
CA GLY A 101 9.17 -12.63 -6.01
C GLY A 101 8.87 -11.84 -4.73
N ALA A 102 7.68 -11.27 -4.58
CA ALA A 102 7.25 -10.47 -3.43
C ALA A 102 5.85 -10.89 -2.95
N THR A 103 5.56 -12.20 -2.92
CA THR A 103 4.23 -12.74 -2.57
C THR A 103 3.80 -12.31 -1.16
N HIS A 104 4.65 -12.52 -0.14
CA HIS A 104 4.33 -12.13 1.24
C HIS A 104 4.07 -10.61 1.37
N THR A 105 4.94 -9.78 0.81
CA THR A 105 4.72 -8.33 0.71
C THR A 105 3.38 -8.00 0.06
N SER A 106 3.00 -8.72 -1.00
CA SER A 106 1.74 -8.47 -1.70
C SER A 106 0.52 -8.85 -0.84
N GLU A 107 0.63 -9.90 -0.03
CA GLU A 107 -0.41 -10.29 0.93
C GLU A 107 -0.56 -9.24 2.03
N THR A 108 0.54 -8.87 2.70
CA THR A 108 0.55 -7.82 3.73
C THR A 108 0.03 -6.50 3.21
N PHE A 109 0.42 -6.09 1.99
CA PHE A 109 -0.11 -4.89 1.35
C PHE A 109 -1.64 -4.93 1.23
N LYS A 110 -2.21 -6.03 0.74
CA LYS A 110 -3.67 -6.18 0.58
C LYS A 110 -4.40 -6.15 1.91
N GLU A 111 -3.86 -6.80 2.93
CA GLU A 111 -4.42 -6.81 4.27
C GLU A 111 -4.45 -5.41 4.88
N LEU A 112 -3.31 -4.71 4.88
CA LEU A 112 -3.22 -3.36 5.43
C LEU A 112 -4.04 -2.36 4.63
N ALA A 113 -4.06 -2.46 3.30
CA ALA A 113 -4.90 -1.60 2.45
C ALA A 113 -6.39 -1.81 2.76
N THR A 114 -6.81 -3.06 2.96
CA THR A 114 -8.18 -3.39 3.36
C THR A 114 -8.50 -2.79 4.71
N GLU A 115 -7.59 -2.91 5.69
CA GLU A 115 -7.75 -2.35 7.03
C GLU A 115 -7.86 -0.82 7.00
N ALA A 116 -6.93 -0.14 6.32
CA ALA A 116 -6.94 1.31 6.19
C ALA A 116 -8.28 1.80 5.58
N LEU A 117 -8.76 1.13 4.53
CA LEU A 117 -9.99 1.51 3.83
C LEU A 117 -11.28 1.13 4.57
N LYS A 118 -11.25 0.35 5.66
CA LYS A 118 -12.46 0.10 6.48
C LYS A 118 -13.05 1.39 7.01
N ASN A 119 -12.21 2.31 7.45
CA ASN A 119 -12.61 3.62 7.99
C ASN A 119 -13.01 4.61 6.89
N ALA A 120 -12.70 4.29 5.63
CA ALA A 120 -13.06 5.10 4.47
C ALA A 120 -14.45 4.78 3.92
N LYS A 121 -15.15 3.74 4.40
CA LYS A 121 -16.50 3.38 3.93
C LYS A 121 -17.60 4.14 4.68
#